data_AF-A0A6B0Y760-F1
#
_entry.id   AF-A0A6B0Y760-F1
#
_cell.length_a   1.000
_cell.length_b   1.000
_cell.length_c   1.000
_cell.angle_alpha   90.00
_cell.angle_beta   90.00
_cell.angle_gamma   90.00
#
_symmetry.space_group_name_H-M   'P 1'
#
loop_
_entity.id
_entity.type
_entity.pdbx_description
1 polymer ?
#
loop_
_entity_poly.entity_id
_entity_poly.type
_entity_poly.pdbx_seq_one_letter_code
_entity_poly.pdbx_strand_id
1 'polypeptide(L)'
;MALLESVNERLQKYYDELERQAIERGEALGLARGEARGEARGEARGMARGLEQGREQGIEQGRLRAREQFLAEERALLRRMAERRFGSAIADRLATVLADIADNDSFAAVGDAIVDSASGDELIGRVGTNDA
;
A
#
# COMPACT_ATOMS: atom_id res chain seq x y z
N MET A 1 -41.01 72.31 4.84
CA MET A 1 -39.78 72.09 4.05
C MET A 1 -38.71 71.41 4.91
N ALA A 2 -38.13 72.06 5.94
CA ALA A 2 -37.03 71.48 6.76
C ALA A 2 -37.32 70.12 7.44
N LEU A 3 -38.56 69.85 7.88
CA LEU A 3 -38.89 68.58 8.54
C LEU A 3 -38.82 67.37 7.58
N LEU A 4 -39.32 67.53 6.36
CA LEU A 4 -39.29 66.51 5.30
C LEU A 4 -37.86 66.18 4.89
N GLU A 5 -37.01 67.20 4.78
CA GLU A 5 -35.60 67.06 4.46
C GLU A 5 -34.86 66.26 5.56
N SER A 6 -35.11 66.58 6.83
CA SER A 6 -34.55 65.82 7.96
C SER A 6 -35.03 64.35 8.02
N VAL A 7 -36.23 64.06 7.52
CA VAL A 7 -36.78 62.70 7.49
C VAL A 7 -36.16 61.90 6.35
N ASN A 8 -36.01 62.51 5.17
CA ASN A 8 -35.33 61.89 4.04
C ASN A 8 -33.86 61.57 4.36
N GLU A 9 -33.14 62.50 4.99
CA GLU A 9 -31.75 62.25 5.42
C GLU A 9 -31.64 61.09 6.41
N ARG A 10 -32.60 60.97 7.34
CA ARG A 10 -32.64 59.85 8.30
C ARG A 10 -32.95 58.52 7.62
N LEU A 11 -33.89 58.50 6.68
CA LEU A 11 -34.21 57.30 5.89
C LEU A 11 -33.03 56.86 5.04
N GLN A 12 -32.33 57.80 4.41
CA GLN A 12 -31.18 57.49 3.56
C GLN A 12 -30.05 56.88 4.39
N LYS A 13 -29.71 57.47 5.54
CA LYS A 13 -28.75 56.87 6.48
C LYS A 13 -29.16 55.47 6.94
N TYR A 14 -30.45 55.26 7.20
CA TYR A 14 -30.97 53.95 7.60
C TYR A 14 -30.80 52.90 6.47
N TYR A 15 -31.08 53.26 5.22
CA TYR A 15 -30.86 52.36 4.08
C TYR A 15 -29.38 52.07 3.84
N ASP A 16 -28.52 53.08 3.89
CA ASP A 16 -27.07 52.92 3.72
C ASP A 16 -26.49 51.97 4.79
N GLU A 17 -26.94 52.11 6.05
CA GLU A 17 -26.50 51.26 7.15
C GLU A 17 -27.04 49.83 7.02
N LEU A 18 -28.28 49.67 6.57
CA LEU A 18 -28.86 48.35 6.28
C LEU A 18 -28.11 47.65 5.14
N GLU A 19 -27.80 48.37 4.06
CA GLU A 19 -27.05 47.85 2.91
C GLU A 19 -25.64 47.44 3.33
N ARG A 20 -24.95 48.29 4.11
CA ARG A 20 -23.62 47.95 4.64
C ARG A 20 -23.66 46.68 5.49
N GLN A 21 -24.62 46.58 6.42
CA GLN A 21 -24.77 45.38 7.24
C GLN A 21 -25.12 44.14 6.42
N ALA A 22 -25.92 44.27 5.37
CA ALA A 22 -26.27 43.16 4.49
C ALA A 22 -25.05 42.66 3.72
N ILE A 23 -24.22 43.57 3.20
CA ILE A 23 -22.98 43.25 2.49
C ILE A 23 -21.99 42.59 3.46
N GLU A 24 -21.70 43.22 4.60
CA GLU A 24 -20.77 42.68 5.61
C GLU A 24 -21.18 41.26 6.07
N ARG A 25 -22.47 41.04 6.33
CA ARG A 25 -22.99 39.71 6.70
C ARG A 25 -22.90 38.72 5.54
N GLY A 26 -23.22 39.16 4.33
CA GLY A 26 -23.15 38.33 3.12
C GLY A 26 -21.73 37.84 2.86
N GLU A 27 -20.74 38.74 2.96
CA GLU A 27 -19.32 38.43 2.81
C GLU A 27 -18.84 37.51 3.92
N ALA A 28 -19.14 37.82 5.19
CA ALA A 28 -18.74 36.99 6.32
C ALA A 28 -19.32 35.57 6.23
N LEU A 29 -20.60 35.44 5.87
CA LEU A 29 -21.25 34.14 5.67
C LEU A 29 -20.67 33.40 4.46
N GLY A 30 -20.38 34.12 3.37
CA GLY A 30 -19.78 33.57 2.17
C GLY A 30 -18.40 32.98 2.44
N LEU A 31 -17.53 33.74 3.12
CA LEU A 31 -16.20 33.32 3.53
C LEU A 31 -16.26 32.11 4.47
N ALA A 32 -17.01 32.21 5.57
CA ALA A 32 -17.14 31.13 6.54
C ALA A 32 -17.65 29.83 5.90
N ARG A 33 -18.64 29.92 4.99
CA ARG A 33 -19.14 28.74 4.26
C ARG A 33 -18.12 28.21 3.26
N GLY A 34 -17.39 29.09 2.59
CA GLY A 34 -16.35 28.74 1.63
C GLY A 34 -15.23 27.97 2.28
N GLU A 35 -14.70 28.49 3.38
CA GLU A 35 -13.63 27.87 4.19
C GLU A 35 -14.08 26.52 4.74
N ALA A 36 -15.21 26.47 5.45
CA ALA A 36 -15.71 25.22 6.03
C ALA A 36 -15.96 24.14 4.97
N ARG A 37 -16.49 24.50 3.79
CA ARG A 37 -16.68 23.55 2.69
C ARG A 37 -15.37 23.14 2.04
N GLY A 38 -14.43 24.07 1.91
CA GLY A 38 -13.11 23.83 1.33
C GLY A 38 -12.32 22.85 2.17
N GLU A 39 -12.24 23.11 3.48
CA GLU A 39 -11.58 22.26 4.47
C GLU A 39 -12.21 20.87 4.50
N ALA A 40 -13.52 20.76 4.73
CA ALA A 40 -14.20 19.47 4.79
C ALA A 40 -14.02 18.63 3.51
N ARG A 41 -14.06 19.27 2.32
CA ARG A 41 -13.81 18.57 1.05
C ARG A 41 -12.34 18.18 0.87
N GLY A 42 -11.43 19.07 1.27
CA GLY A 42 -9.99 18.84 1.21
C GLY A 42 -9.58 17.66 2.07
N GLU A 43 -10.01 17.66 3.34
CA GLU A 43 -9.77 16.58 4.30
C GLU A 43 -10.38 15.25 3.84
N ALA A 44 -11.66 15.24 3.45
CA ALA A 44 -12.32 14.02 3.00
C ALA A 44 -11.61 13.41 1.78
N ARG A 45 -11.22 14.24 0.80
CA ARG A 45 -10.50 13.78 -0.39
C ARG A 45 -9.08 13.33 -0.06
N GLY A 46 -8.38 14.07 0.80
CA GLY A 46 -7.02 13.75 1.24
C GLY A 46 -6.97 12.42 1.98
N MET A 47 -7.85 12.23 2.95
CA MET A 47 -7.96 10.97 3.69
C MET A 47 -8.34 9.79 2.80
N ALA A 48 -9.35 9.94 1.93
CA ALA A 48 -9.76 8.86 1.03
C ALA A 48 -8.61 8.40 0.13
N ARG A 49 -7.92 9.35 -0.52
CA ARG A 49 -6.77 9.04 -1.39
C ARG A 49 -5.58 8.46 -0.62
N GLY A 50 -5.26 9.05 0.53
CA GLY A 50 -4.14 8.59 1.36
C GLY A 50 -4.36 7.18 1.88
N LEU A 51 -5.59 6.85 2.30
CA LEU A 51 -5.94 5.52 2.77
C LEU A 51 -5.90 4.49 1.64
N GLU A 52 -6.46 4.82 0.48
CA GLU A 52 -6.46 3.94 -0.69
C GLU A 52 -5.04 3.61 -1.14
N GLN A 53 -4.21 4.63 -1.35
CA GLN A 53 -2.81 4.47 -1.77
C GLN A 53 -1.99 3.74 -0.71
N GLY A 54 -2.12 4.11 0.57
CA GLY A 54 -1.40 3.48 1.66
C GLY A 54 -1.75 2.00 1.81
N ARG A 55 -3.04 1.65 1.65
CA ARG A 55 -3.50 0.26 1.70
C ARG A 55 -2.97 -0.56 0.52
N GLU A 56 -3.04 -0.04 -0.69
CA GLU A 56 -2.54 -0.75 -1.89
C GLU A 56 -1.04 -1.01 -1.80
N GLN A 57 -0.25 0.03 -1.50
CA GLN A 57 1.20 -0.10 -1.34
C GLN A 57 1.57 -1.05 -0.19
N GLY A 58 0.86 -0.95 0.94
CA GLY A 58 1.09 -1.82 2.09
C GLY A 58 0.83 -3.30 1.77
N ILE A 59 -0.26 -3.59 1.05
CA ILE A 59 -0.59 -4.96 0.62
C ILE A 59 0.46 -5.50 -0.36
N GLU A 60 0.84 -4.70 -1.37
CA GLU A 60 1.80 -5.14 -2.38
C GLU A 60 3.18 -5.42 -1.76
N GLN A 61 3.70 -4.49 -0.95
CA GLN A 61 4.96 -4.67 -0.23
C GLN A 61 4.90 -5.85 0.73
N GLY A 62 3.79 -6.00 1.45
CA GLY A 62 3.58 -7.14 2.35
C GLY A 62 3.63 -8.47 1.60
N ARG A 63 2.98 -8.55 0.43
CA ARG A 63 2.98 -9.75 -0.41
C ARG A 63 4.36 -10.09 -0.96
N LEU A 64 5.12 -9.08 -1.41
CA LEU A 64 6.48 -9.27 -1.89
C LEU A 64 7.40 -9.80 -0.78
N ARG A 65 7.37 -9.16 0.40
CA ARG A 65 8.16 -9.60 1.56
C ARG A 65 7.79 -11.01 2.00
N ALA A 66 6.50 -11.31 2.09
CA ALA A 66 6.03 -12.64 2.44
C ALA A 66 6.50 -13.70 1.43
N ARG A 67 6.49 -13.36 0.14
CA ARG A 67 7.01 -14.25 -0.91
C ARG A 67 8.51 -14.46 -0.78
N GLU A 68 9.31 -13.42 -0.61
CA GLU A 68 10.76 -13.53 -0.42
C GLU A 68 11.12 -14.35 0.82
N GLN A 69 10.41 -14.12 1.94
CA GLN A 69 10.57 -14.88 3.17
C GLN A 69 10.24 -16.36 2.96
N PHE A 70 9.10 -16.67 2.33
CA PHE A 70 8.72 -18.03 1.98
C PHE A 70 9.81 -18.73 1.14
N LEU A 71 10.29 -18.09 0.07
CA LEU A 71 11.33 -18.66 -0.78
C LEU A 71 12.62 -18.92 0.02
N ALA A 72 13.04 -17.98 0.88
CA ALA A 72 14.24 -18.14 1.68
C ALA A 72 14.10 -19.28 2.71
N GLU A 73 12.97 -19.37 3.39
CA GLU A 73 12.68 -20.40 4.39
C GLU A 73 12.60 -21.80 3.75
N GLU A 74 11.91 -21.93 2.61
CA GLU A 74 11.76 -23.20 1.90
C GLU A 74 13.11 -23.72 1.38
N ARG A 75 13.91 -22.84 0.77
CA ARG A 75 15.28 -23.17 0.33
C ARG A 75 16.16 -23.61 1.49
N ALA A 76 16.08 -22.92 2.63
CA ALA A 76 16.85 -23.26 3.82
C ALA A 76 16.42 -24.62 4.40
N LEU A 77 15.12 -24.91 4.41
CA LEU A 77 14.57 -26.20 4.85
C LEU A 77 15.08 -27.34 3.98
N LEU A 78 14.92 -27.24 2.66
CA LEU A 78 15.34 -28.29 1.71
C LEU A 78 16.85 -28.49 1.73
N ARG A 79 17.64 -27.41 1.81
CA ARG A 79 19.10 -27.49 2.00
C ARG A 79 19.46 -28.26 3.26
N ARG A 80 18.80 -27.96 4.40
CA ARG A 80 19.03 -28.66 5.67
C ARG A 80 18.62 -30.13 5.59
N MET A 81 17.54 -30.46 4.90
CA MET A 81 17.13 -31.85 4.68
C MET A 81 18.17 -32.63 3.89
N ALA A 82 18.67 -32.05 2.79
CA ALA A 82 19.73 -32.65 1.99
C ALA A 82 21.04 -32.79 2.78
N GLU A 83 21.40 -31.78 3.58
CA GLU A 83 22.60 -31.83 4.44
C GLU A 83 22.53 -32.99 5.45
N ARG A 84 21.38 -33.16 6.10
CA ARG A 84 21.18 -34.24 7.09
C ARG A 84 21.21 -35.64 6.46
N ARG A 85 20.78 -35.77 5.21
CA ARG A 85 20.65 -37.08 4.55
C ARG A 85 21.90 -37.47 3.74
N PHE A 86 22.52 -36.50 3.09
CA PHE A 86 23.56 -36.73 2.07
C PHE A 86 24.86 -35.96 2.34
N GLY A 87 24.89 -35.13 3.38
CA GLY A 87 26.06 -34.33 3.75
C GLY A 87 26.13 -32.96 3.08
N SER A 88 27.06 -32.13 3.56
CA SER A 88 27.18 -30.72 3.19
C SER A 88 27.47 -30.51 1.70
N ALA A 89 28.33 -31.33 1.09
CA ALA A 89 28.69 -31.20 -0.33
C ALA A 89 27.47 -31.31 -1.26
N ILE A 90 26.52 -32.19 -0.94
CA ILE A 90 25.28 -32.35 -1.70
C ILE A 90 24.31 -31.20 -1.40
N ALA A 91 24.22 -30.78 -0.14
CA ALA A 91 23.41 -29.63 0.25
C ALA A 91 23.82 -28.34 -0.47
N ASP A 92 25.11 -28.11 -0.64
CA ASP A 92 25.63 -26.92 -1.32
C ASP A 92 25.36 -26.98 -2.83
N ARG A 93 25.47 -28.17 -3.47
CA ARG A 93 25.05 -28.37 -4.87
C ARG A 93 23.54 -28.14 -5.03
N LEU A 94 22.73 -28.65 -4.11
CA LEU A 94 21.29 -28.44 -4.12
C LEU A 94 20.93 -26.97 -3.92
N ALA A 95 21.68 -26.24 -3.08
CA ALA A 95 21.46 -24.81 -2.87
C ALA A 95 21.61 -24.00 -4.15
N THR A 96 22.52 -24.40 -5.06
CA THR A 96 22.64 -23.80 -6.39
C THR A 96 21.37 -24.01 -7.22
N VAL A 97 20.84 -25.24 -7.26
CA VAL A 97 19.59 -25.55 -8.00
C VAL A 97 18.39 -24.80 -7.40
N LEU A 98 18.29 -24.77 -6.08
CA LEU A 98 17.21 -24.10 -5.34
C LEU A 98 17.16 -22.57 -5.57
N ALA A 99 18.28 -21.95 -5.95
CA ALA A 99 18.37 -20.51 -6.17
C ALA A 99 17.46 -20.04 -7.33
N ASP A 100 17.28 -20.89 -8.34
CA ASP A 100 16.50 -20.59 -9.55
C ASP A 100 15.02 -20.97 -9.41
N ILE A 101 14.64 -21.67 -8.35
CA ILE A 101 13.25 -22.08 -8.08
C ILE A 101 12.45 -20.95 -7.43
N ALA A 102 11.28 -20.64 -7.99
CA ALA A 102 10.42 -19.53 -7.53
C ALA A 102 8.94 -19.92 -7.34
N ASP A 103 8.59 -21.18 -7.58
CA ASP A 103 7.25 -21.76 -7.50
C ASP A 103 7.19 -22.94 -6.51
N ASN A 104 5.99 -23.18 -5.97
CA ASN A 104 5.77 -24.18 -4.94
C ASN A 104 5.90 -25.61 -5.47
N ASP A 105 5.42 -25.88 -6.68
CA ASP A 105 5.42 -27.22 -7.26
C ASP A 105 6.84 -27.76 -7.45
N SER A 106 7.76 -26.91 -7.89
CA SER A 106 9.17 -27.24 -8.01
C SER A 106 9.83 -27.50 -6.65
N PHE A 107 9.49 -26.74 -5.60
CA PHE A 107 9.97 -27.04 -4.25
C PHE A 107 9.44 -28.37 -3.71
N ALA A 108 8.15 -28.65 -3.93
CA ALA A 108 7.54 -29.92 -3.55
C ALA A 108 8.24 -31.09 -4.26
N ALA A 109 8.49 -30.97 -5.57
CA ALA A 109 9.21 -31.98 -6.34
C ALA A 109 10.65 -32.20 -5.82
N VAL A 110 11.35 -31.13 -5.41
CA VAL A 110 12.65 -31.27 -4.75
C VAL A 110 12.53 -31.96 -3.40
N GLY A 111 11.51 -31.62 -2.60
CA GLY A 111 11.21 -32.28 -1.33
C GLY A 111 11.02 -33.79 -1.49
N ASP A 112 10.17 -34.20 -2.44
CA ASP A 112 9.93 -35.60 -2.79
C ASP A 112 11.22 -36.27 -3.27
N ALA A 113 11.99 -35.61 -4.15
CA ALA A 113 13.27 -36.13 -4.63
C ALA A 113 14.28 -36.33 -3.49
N ILE A 114 14.32 -35.43 -2.49
CA ILE A 114 15.17 -35.58 -1.30
C ILE A 114 14.76 -36.80 -0.48
N VAL A 115 13.49 -37.19 -0.45
CA VAL A 115 13.04 -38.38 0.26
C VAL A 115 13.31 -39.66 -0.54
N ASP A 116 12.99 -39.63 -1.84
CA ASP A 116 12.96 -40.81 -2.70
C ASP A 116 14.31 -41.25 -3.27
N SER A 117 15.30 -40.35 -3.31
CA SER A 117 16.63 -40.69 -3.87
C SER A 117 17.38 -41.66 -2.95
N ALA A 118 18.13 -42.64 -3.45
CA ALA A 118 18.97 -43.50 -2.61
C ALA A 118 20.31 -42.85 -2.25
N SER A 119 20.79 -41.91 -3.06
CA SER A 119 22.05 -41.19 -2.87
C SER A 119 21.95 -39.71 -3.22
N GLY A 120 22.94 -38.93 -2.78
CA GLY A 120 23.01 -37.51 -3.12
C GLY A 120 23.26 -37.25 -4.61
N ASP A 121 24.02 -38.13 -5.29
CA ASP A 121 24.22 -38.00 -6.74
C ASP A 121 22.95 -38.31 -7.53
N GLU A 122 22.13 -39.27 -7.06
CA GLU A 122 20.81 -39.53 -7.64
C GLU A 122 19.88 -38.32 -7.46
N LEU A 123 19.87 -37.71 -6.27
CA LEU A 123 19.11 -36.49 -6.01
C LEU A 123 19.51 -35.39 -7.02
N ILE A 124 20.80 -35.07 -7.11
CA ILE A 124 21.27 -34.01 -7.99
C ILE A 124 21.02 -34.34 -9.47
N GLY A 125 21.08 -35.61 -9.88
CA GLY A 125 20.68 -36.03 -11.22
C GLY A 125 19.19 -35.78 -11.52
N ARG A 126 18.31 -35.97 -10.54
CA ARG A 126 16.86 -35.73 -10.69
C ARG A 126 16.51 -34.25 -10.72
N VAL A 127 17.10 -33.43 -9.85
CA VAL A 127 16.76 -31.99 -9.74
C VAL A 127 17.57 -31.09 -10.66
N GLY A 128 18.77 -31.51 -11.07
CA GLY A 128 19.70 -30.73 -11.89
C GLY A 128 19.52 -30.90 -13.40
N THR A 129 18.56 -31.70 -13.87
CA THR A 129 18.33 -31.99 -15.30
C THR A 129 17.15 -31.24 -15.91
N ASN A 130 16.77 -30.08 -15.36
CA ASN A 130 15.66 -29.29 -15.90
C ASN A 130 16.07 -28.30 -17.03
N ASP A 131 17.14 -28.60 -17.76
CA ASP A 131 17.46 -28.02 -19.06
C ASP A 131 17.05 -29.01 -20.18
N ALA A 132 15.77 -28.98 -20.57
CA ALA A 132 15.27 -29.55 -21.83
C ALA A 132 14.02 -28.81 -22.31
#